data_AF-A0AAD8NTK3-F1
#
_entry.id   AF-A0AAD8NTK3-F1
#
_cell.length_a   1.000
_cell.length_b   1.000
_cell.length_c   1.000
_cell.angle_alpha   90.00
_cell.angle_beta   90.00
_cell.angle_gamma   90.00
#
_symmetry.space_group_name_H-M   'P 1'
#
loop_
_entity.id
_entity.type
_entity.pdbx_description
1 polymer ?
#
loop_
_entity_poly.entity_id
_entity_poly.type
_entity_poly.pdbx_seq_one_letter_code
_entity_poly.pdbx_strand_id
1 'polypeptide(L)'
;MNDEMMNDTPLKVGDEKAIGNEGLKKKLLKEGEGWETPDDGDEVQVHYTGTLLDGTKGDSSRDRGTPFKFTLGEGQVIKGWDQGIKTMKKGENALFTIPTELAYGETGSYPTVPPNATLLYDVQLLSWVSAKDICKDGGIVKKIVNKGEQWENPKDLDEVLVNYEVRLEDGTLVAKSDGVEFTVQDGLFCPALSKAVKTLKKGEKVVLTVKPQYGFGEKGKQAVGDEAAVPPNATLQITLELVSWKAVTDVTKDGKVMKKIFIEGEGYERPSEGVLVQVKLIGKMQDGTIFTKKGFDETEVFEFKTDEEQVIDGLDRAVMTMKKGEAAVLTIAPEYAFGATESKQDLAVVPPSSTVIYKVELVSFVKDKKSWDMNMQEKIEAAGKNKEEGNSLFKAGKYLKAFKRYEKAAKYIEYDTIFSDEEKKQSKALMVSCNLNKAACKLKLKDYKQAEKLCTMVLELESNNVKALYRRAQAYIPVAHLDLAELDLKKALEIDPDNRDVKLEYKSLKEKMKDYNKKDAKFYGNMFAKLSALDSKHTTTPREAEPTIINSKA
;
A
#
# COMPACT_ATOMS: atom_id res chain seq x y z
N MET A 1 -1.08 -9.30 27.60
CA MET A 1 -2.05 -10.39 27.42
C MET A 1 -3.15 -10.14 28.42
N ASN A 2 -4.21 -9.43 28.02
CA ASN A 2 -5.45 -9.35 28.79
C ASN A 2 -6.42 -10.31 28.12
N ASP A 3 -6.70 -11.37 28.85
CA ASP A 3 -7.55 -12.48 28.46
C ASP A 3 -8.98 -12.13 28.90
N GLU A 4 -9.67 -11.33 28.08
CA GLU A 4 -11.13 -11.24 28.10
C GLU A 4 -11.65 -11.76 26.75
N MET A 5 -11.33 -13.02 26.45
CA MET A 5 -12.19 -13.79 25.56
C MET A 5 -13.50 -14.05 26.30
N MET A 6 -14.48 -13.16 26.07
CA MET A 6 -15.87 -13.40 26.43
C MET A 6 -16.27 -14.81 25.99
N ASN A 7 -16.82 -15.58 26.93
CA ASN A 7 -17.39 -16.91 26.74
C ASN A 7 -18.44 -16.87 25.60
N ASP A 8 -18.02 -17.19 24.38
CA ASP A 8 -18.84 -17.15 23.17
C ASP A 8 -19.44 -18.53 22.87
N THR A 9 -20.06 -19.15 23.88
CA THR A 9 -20.86 -20.35 23.65
C THR A 9 -22.14 -19.93 22.93
N PRO A 10 -22.46 -20.50 21.75
CA PRO A 10 -23.70 -20.19 21.04
C PRO A 10 -24.91 -20.49 21.92
N LEU A 11 -25.87 -19.55 21.98
CA LEU A 11 -27.12 -19.75 22.72
C LEU A 11 -27.90 -20.93 22.13
N LYS A 12 -28.36 -21.86 22.96
CA LYS A 12 -29.28 -22.92 22.53
C LYS A 12 -30.73 -22.49 22.75
N VAL A 13 -31.65 -23.11 22.02
CA VAL A 13 -33.09 -22.87 22.22
C VAL A 13 -33.46 -23.14 23.67
N GLY A 14 -34.11 -22.17 24.30
CA GLY A 14 -34.49 -22.20 25.71
C GLY A 14 -33.53 -21.45 26.64
N ASP A 15 -32.29 -21.21 26.23
CA ASP A 15 -31.30 -20.47 27.01
C ASP A 15 -31.64 -18.99 27.08
N GLU A 16 -31.29 -18.36 28.19
CA GLU A 16 -31.40 -16.91 28.42
C GLU A 16 -30.02 -16.31 28.70
N LYS A 17 -29.73 -15.15 28.10
CA LYS A 17 -28.48 -14.40 28.30
C LYS A 17 -28.76 -12.91 28.41
N ALA A 18 -27.99 -12.25 29.28
CA ALA A 18 -28.00 -10.80 29.37
C ALA A 18 -27.29 -10.17 28.15
N ILE A 19 -27.84 -9.07 27.65
CA ILE A 19 -27.25 -8.23 26.61
C ILE A 19 -26.84 -6.92 27.26
N GLY A 20 -25.56 -6.59 27.18
CA GLY A 20 -25.01 -5.41 27.87
C GLY A 20 -25.11 -5.50 29.39
N ASN A 21 -24.98 -4.35 30.06
CA ASN A 21 -24.96 -4.24 31.52
C ASN A 21 -26.23 -3.57 32.10
N GLU A 22 -27.16 -3.16 31.24
CA GLU A 22 -28.36 -2.39 31.59
C GLU A 22 -29.59 -3.28 31.87
N GLY A 23 -29.39 -4.59 32.02
CA GLY A 23 -30.44 -5.52 32.44
C GLY A 23 -31.32 -6.09 31.31
N LEU A 24 -31.02 -5.78 30.04
CA LEU A 24 -31.67 -6.42 28.89
C LEU A 24 -31.35 -7.92 28.87
N LYS A 25 -32.37 -8.75 28.70
CA LYS A 25 -32.20 -10.20 28.57
C LYS A 25 -32.82 -10.71 27.29
N LYS A 26 -32.16 -11.70 26.68
CA LYS A 26 -32.62 -12.41 25.49
C LYS A 26 -32.73 -13.89 25.80
N LYS A 27 -33.90 -14.45 25.57
CA LYS A 27 -34.14 -15.89 25.57
C LYS A 27 -34.39 -16.39 24.15
N LEU A 28 -33.58 -17.34 23.69
CA LEU A 28 -33.72 -17.88 22.34
C LEU A 28 -34.92 -18.83 22.28
N LEU A 29 -35.89 -18.55 21.41
CA LEU A 29 -37.07 -19.40 21.19
C LEU A 29 -36.95 -20.27 19.93
N LYS A 30 -36.27 -19.78 18.90
CA LYS A 30 -35.98 -20.51 17.66
C LYS A 30 -34.67 -20.01 17.08
N GLU A 31 -33.79 -20.94 16.70
CA GLU A 31 -32.55 -20.63 15.99
C GLU A 31 -32.80 -19.96 14.63
N GLY A 32 -31.96 -18.99 14.28
CA GLY A 32 -31.87 -18.42 12.95
C GLY A 32 -30.83 -19.11 12.07
N GLU A 33 -30.80 -18.73 10.81
CA GLU A 33 -29.90 -19.25 9.79
C GLU A 33 -28.64 -18.38 9.66
N GLY A 34 -27.52 -19.03 9.34
CA GLY A 34 -26.24 -18.35 9.11
C GLY A 34 -25.55 -17.86 10.38
N TRP A 35 -24.56 -16.99 10.18
CA TRP A 35 -23.75 -16.40 11.24
C TRP A 35 -23.81 -14.88 11.28
N GLU A 36 -24.36 -14.25 10.22
CA GLU A 36 -24.52 -12.80 10.14
C GLU A 36 -25.68 -12.31 11.03
N THR A 37 -25.52 -11.11 11.57
CA THR A 37 -26.54 -10.34 12.29
C THR A 37 -26.63 -8.94 11.66
N PRO A 38 -27.76 -8.22 11.80
CA PRO A 38 -27.87 -6.86 11.27
C PRO A 38 -26.96 -5.89 12.04
N ASP A 39 -26.44 -4.88 11.35
CA ASP A 39 -25.63 -3.80 11.94
C ASP A 39 -26.42 -2.48 12.03
N ASP A 40 -25.88 -1.50 12.75
CA ASP A 40 -26.48 -0.16 12.82
C ASP A 40 -26.58 0.45 11.42
N GLY A 41 -27.73 1.05 11.10
CA GLY A 41 -28.09 1.56 9.79
C GLY A 41 -28.84 0.56 8.91
N ASP A 42 -28.82 -0.75 9.20
CA ASP A 42 -29.55 -1.74 8.41
C ASP A 42 -31.07 -1.56 8.54
N GLU A 43 -31.79 -1.73 7.43
CA GLU A 43 -33.25 -1.74 7.43
C GLU A 43 -33.72 -3.15 7.78
N VAL A 44 -34.14 -3.35 9.03
CA VAL A 44 -34.58 -4.64 9.54
C VAL A 44 -36.09 -4.81 9.36
N GLN A 45 -36.52 -6.05 9.16
CA GLN A 45 -37.92 -6.43 9.08
C GLN A 45 -38.21 -7.51 10.12
N VAL A 46 -39.15 -7.22 11.03
CA VAL A 46 -39.48 -8.10 12.16
C VAL A 46 -40.97 -8.36 12.26
N HIS A 47 -41.31 -9.52 12.81
CA HIS A 47 -42.59 -9.72 13.48
C HIS A 47 -42.40 -9.66 14.99
N TYR A 48 -43.40 -9.19 15.72
CA TYR A 48 -43.34 -9.10 17.16
C TYR A 48 -44.71 -9.09 17.84
N THR A 49 -44.68 -9.42 19.12
CA THR A 49 -45.76 -9.18 20.08
C THR A 49 -45.17 -8.66 21.38
N GLY A 50 -45.59 -7.47 21.82
CA GLY A 50 -45.21 -6.89 23.11
C GLY A 50 -46.26 -7.15 24.18
N THR A 51 -45.83 -7.52 25.38
CA THR A 51 -46.69 -7.71 26.56
C THR A 51 -46.05 -7.09 27.81
N LEU A 52 -46.88 -6.78 28.80
CA LEU A 52 -46.42 -6.52 30.17
C LEU A 52 -46.09 -7.85 30.87
N LEU A 53 -45.43 -7.77 32.04
CA LEU A 53 -45.09 -8.95 32.85
C LEU A 53 -46.33 -9.72 33.35
N ASP A 54 -47.47 -9.04 33.51
CA ASP A 54 -48.74 -9.65 33.89
C ASP A 54 -49.47 -10.34 32.72
N GLY A 55 -48.87 -10.31 31.52
CA GLY A 55 -49.43 -10.89 30.30
C GLY A 55 -50.37 -9.97 29.53
N THR A 56 -50.62 -8.74 30.01
CA THR A 56 -51.41 -7.75 29.27
C THR A 56 -50.74 -7.48 27.94
N LYS A 57 -51.44 -7.82 26.85
CA LYS A 57 -50.93 -7.64 25.50
C LYS A 57 -50.98 -6.17 25.12
N GLY A 58 -49.83 -5.65 24.71
CA GLY A 58 -49.69 -4.34 24.11
C GLY A 58 -49.81 -4.44 22.60
N ASP A 59 -48.81 -3.91 21.89
CA ASP A 59 -48.81 -3.87 20.43
C ASP A 59 -48.25 -5.14 19.78
N SER A 60 -48.82 -5.56 18.64
CA SER A 60 -48.38 -6.74 17.89
C SER A 60 -48.49 -6.54 16.37
N SER A 61 -47.37 -6.72 15.67
CA SER A 61 -47.38 -6.76 14.20
C SER A 61 -47.97 -8.05 13.64
N ARG A 62 -47.99 -9.13 14.44
CA ARG A 62 -48.61 -10.40 14.04
C ARG A 62 -50.13 -10.24 13.92
N ASP A 63 -50.75 -9.50 14.84
CA ASP A 63 -52.19 -9.20 14.80
C ASP A 63 -52.57 -8.32 13.60
N ARG A 64 -51.66 -7.41 13.19
CA ARG A 64 -51.85 -6.58 11.99
C ARG A 64 -51.64 -7.34 10.68
N GLY A 65 -51.04 -8.52 10.72
CA GLY A 65 -50.73 -9.34 9.53
C GLY A 65 -49.60 -8.79 8.65
N THR A 66 -48.98 -7.65 9.01
CA THR A 66 -47.89 -7.03 8.24
C THR A 66 -46.64 -6.88 9.10
N PRO A 67 -45.45 -7.33 8.64
CA PRO A 67 -44.21 -7.11 9.38
C PRO A 67 -43.89 -5.63 9.57
N PHE A 68 -43.17 -5.32 10.65
CA PHE A 68 -42.70 -3.97 10.94
C PHE A 68 -41.29 -3.78 10.40
N LYS A 69 -41.04 -2.62 9.78
CA LYS A 69 -39.74 -2.23 9.23
C LYS A 69 -39.23 -0.98 9.90
N PHE A 70 -37.95 -0.95 10.25
CA PHE A 70 -37.29 0.22 10.82
C PHE A 70 -35.77 0.16 10.56
N THR A 71 -35.09 1.27 10.75
CA THR A 71 -33.63 1.37 10.66
C THR A 71 -33.01 1.10 12.03
N LEU A 72 -32.18 0.07 12.12
CA LEU A 72 -31.57 -0.38 13.37
C LEU A 72 -30.54 0.64 13.88
N GLY A 73 -30.56 0.97 15.18
CA GLY A 73 -29.55 1.81 15.84
C GLY A 73 -29.75 3.32 15.68
N GLU A 74 -30.79 3.76 14.99
CA GLU A 74 -31.11 5.18 14.75
C GLU A 74 -32.14 5.74 15.74
N GLY A 75 -32.50 4.99 16.79
CA GLY A 75 -33.46 5.44 17.81
C GLY A 75 -34.90 5.56 17.30
N GLN A 76 -35.25 4.88 16.20
CA GLN A 76 -36.62 4.77 15.70
C GLN A 76 -37.51 3.88 16.58
N VAL A 77 -36.90 3.07 17.44
CA VAL A 77 -37.53 2.14 18.38
C VAL A 77 -36.93 2.33 19.77
N ILE A 78 -37.49 1.64 20.78
CA ILE A 78 -36.94 1.65 22.13
C ILE A 78 -35.50 1.11 22.15
N LYS A 79 -34.66 1.62 23.05
CA LYS A 79 -33.23 1.25 23.13
C LYS A 79 -32.98 -0.26 23.25
N GLY A 80 -33.85 -0.96 23.99
CA GLY A 80 -33.75 -2.41 24.15
C GLY A 80 -33.95 -3.18 22.84
N TRP A 81 -34.71 -2.64 21.88
CA TRP A 81 -34.83 -3.22 20.55
C TRP A 81 -33.57 -3.02 19.71
N ASP A 82 -33.03 -1.80 19.70
CA ASP A 82 -31.78 -1.51 18.99
C ASP A 82 -30.63 -2.42 19.48
N GLN A 83 -30.50 -2.58 20.80
CA GLN A 83 -29.51 -3.48 21.38
C GLN A 83 -29.83 -4.97 21.13
N GLY A 84 -31.09 -5.36 21.26
CA GLY A 84 -31.51 -6.77 21.20
C GLY A 84 -31.48 -7.37 19.80
N ILE A 85 -32.06 -6.67 18.81
CA ILE A 85 -32.23 -7.15 17.44
C ILE A 85 -30.88 -7.27 16.72
N LYS A 86 -29.91 -6.43 17.07
CA LYS A 86 -28.51 -6.52 16.62
C LYS A 86 -27.84 -7.86 16.94
N THR A 87 -28.35 -8.60 17.93
CA THR A 87 -27.82 -9.92 18.30
C THR A 87 -28.51 -11.09 17.61
N MET A 88 -29.53 -10.83 16.78
CA MET A 88 -30.37 -11.87 16.17
C MET A 88 -29.85 -12.28 14.80
N LYS A 89 -29.94 -13.58 14.50
CA LYS A 89 -29.72 -14.15 13.17
C LYS A 89 -30.98 -14.10 12.32
N LYS A 90 -30.82 -14.23 10.99
CA LYS A 90 -31.97 -14.27 10.07
C LYS A 90 -32.90 -15.42 10.41
N GLY A 91 -34.20 -15.18 10.54
CA GLY A 91 -35.21 -16.18 10.88
C GLY A 91 -35.29 -16.55 12.36
N GLU A 92 -34.41 -16.00 13.21
CA GLU A 92 -34.38 -16.25 14.65
C GLU A 92 -35.65 -15.71 15.32
N ASN A 93 -36.16 -16.43 16.32
CA ASN A 93 -37.20 -15.93 17.22
C ASN A 93 -36.66 -15.87 18.65
N ALA A 94 -36.82 -14.74 19.33
CA ALA A 94 -36.31 -14.53 20.67
C ALA A 94 -37.31 -13.73 21.53
N LEU A 95 -37.34 -14.06 22.83
CA LEU A 95 -38.06 -13.29 23.82
C LEU A 95 -37.09 -12.33 24.50
N PHE A 96 -37.37 -11.03 24.40
CA PHE A 96 -36.61 -9.98 25.08
C PHE A 96 -37.33 -9.53 26.34
N THR A 97 -36.63 -9.55 27.48
CA THR A 97 -37.07 -8.88 28.71
C THR A 97 -36.35 -7.54 28.80
N ILE A 98 -37.11 -6.46 28.62
CA ILE A 98 -36.58 -5.10 28.47
C ILE A 98 -36.93 -4.29 29.72
N PRO A 99 -35.94 -3.88 30.53
CA PRO A 99 -36.17 -3.04 31.70
C PRO A 99 -36.60 -1.63 31.29
N THR A 100 -37.21 -0.91 32.22
CA THR A 100 -37.86 0.38 31.95
C THR A 100 -36.91 1.43 31.34
N GLU A 101 -35.65 1.44 31.76
CA GLU A 101 -34.59 2.36 31.31
C GLU A 101 -34.25 2.19 29.81
N LEU A 102 -34.50 0.99 29.28
CA LEU A 102 -34.32 0.63 27.88
C LEU A 102 -35.65 0.60 27.10
N ALA A 103 -36.76 0.92 27.76
CA ALA A 103 -38.11 0.98 27.21
C ALA A 103 -38.67 2.41 27.22
N TYR A 104 -39.74 2.68 27.96
CA TYR A 104 -40.44 3.97 28.00
C TYR A 104 -40.20 4.78 29.30
N GLY A 105 -39.34 4.29 30.20
CA GLY A 105 -38.92 4.99 31.41
C GLY A 105 -40.06 5.35 32.38
N GLU A 106 -39.82 6.39 33.18
CA GLU A 106 -40.75 6.90 34.21
C GLU A 106 -42.06 7.45 33.64
N THR A 107 -42.10 7.78 32.34
CA THR A 107 -43.31 8.34 31.71
C THR A 107 -44.25 7.25 31.21
N GLY A 108 -43.72 6.10 30.79
CA GLY A 108 -44.51 5.07 30.11
C GLY A 108 -45.02 5.51 28.73
N SER A 109 -46.02 4.81 28.20
CA SER A 109 -46.70 5.11 26.94
C SER A 109 -48.20 4.84 27.09
N TYR A 110 -48.93 5.86 27.56
CA TYR A 110 -50.36 5.77 27.87
C TYR A 110 -51.22 5.54 26.61
N PRO A 111 -52.30 4.73 26.66
CA PRO A 111 -52.87 4.02 27.82
C PRO A 111 -52.28 2.63 28.10
N THR A 112 -51.41 2.13 27.22
CA THR A 112 -51.08 0.71 27.17
C THR A 112 -49.87 0.32 28.03
N VAL A 113 -48.89 1.22 28.16
CA VAL A 113 -47.67 0.98 28.94
C VAL A 113 -47.64 1.95 30.13
N PRO A 114 -47.70 1.46 31.37
CA PRO A 114 -47.63 2.32 32.54
C PRO A 114 -46.19 2.85 32.78
N PRO A 115 -46.04 3.91 33.60
CA PRO A 115 -44.75 4.33 34.16
C PRO A 115 -43.92 3.17 34.72
N ASN A 116 -42.60 3.19 34.48
CA ASN A 116 -41.65 2.23 35.07
C ASN A 116 -41.90 0.76 34.73
N ALA A 117 -42.51 0.49 33.58
CA ALA A 117 -42.85 -0.87 33.16
C ALA A 117 -41.66 -1.62 32.53
N THR A 118 -41.46 -2.86 32.98
CA THR A 118 -40.65 -3.86 32.26
C THR A 118 -41.50 -4.52 31.18
N LEU A 119 -40.96 -4.64 29.96
CA LEU A 119 -41.67 -5.18 28.81
C LEU A 119 -41.11 -6.55 28.39
N LEU A 120 -42.00 -7.41 27.93
CA LEU A 120 -41.65 -8.66 27.26
C LEU A 120 -41.97 -8.54 25.77
N TYR A 121 -41.01 -8.84 24.91
CA TYR A 121 -41.20 -8.82 23.46
C TYR A 121 -40.79 -10.14 22.83
N ASP A 122 -41.76 -10.89 22.28
CA ASP A 122 -41.49 -11.99 21.37
C ASP A 122 -41.22 -11.40 19.99
N VAL A 123 -39.99 -11.51 19.48
CA VAL A 123 -39.55 -10.91 18.22
C VAL A 123 -38.95 -11.96 17.31
N GLN A 124 -39.42 -11.98 16.07
CA GLN A 124 -38.88 -12.78 14.99
C GLN A 124 -38.21 -11.88 13.95
N LEU A 125 -36.91 -12.05 13.72
CA LEU A 125 -36.17 -11.33 12.67
C LEU A 125 -36.39 -12.03 11.33
N LEU A 126 -37.11 -11.40 10.40
CA LEU A 126 -37.43 -12.01 9.10
C LEU A 126 -36.28 -11.84 8.10
N SER A 127 -35.80 -10.60 7.97
CA SER A 127 -34.72 -10.22 7.07
C SER A 127 -34.21 -8.82 7.41
N TRP A 128 -33.10 -8.43 6.82
CA TRP A 128 -32.68 -7.04 6.77
C TRP A 128 -32.09 -6.73 5.40
N VAL A 129 -32.04 -5.45 5.06
CA VAL A 129 -31.28 -4.97 3.92
C VAL A 129 -30.15 -4.10 4.44
N SER A 130 -28.92 -4.51 4.15
CA SER A 130 -27.77 -3.77 4.66
C SER A 130 -27.66 -2.41 3.99
N ALA A 131 -27.65 -1.36 4.80
CA ALA A 131 -27.52 0.02 4.36
C ALA A 131 -26.29 0.64 5.02
N LYS A 132 -25.27 0.92 4.21
CA LYS A 132 -23.97 1.39 4.68
C LYS A 132 -23.75 2.82 4.23
N ASP A 133 -23.52 3.72 5.17
CA ASP A 133 -22.98 5.04 4.87
C ASP A 133 -21.50 4.89 4.49
N ILE A 134 -21.21 4.99 3.19
CA ILE A 134 -19.86 4.76 2.67
C ILE A 134 -18.94 5.97 2.88
N CYS A 135 -19.49 7.14 3.23
CA CYS A 135 -18.72 8.37 3.47
C CYS A 135 -18.65 8.74 4.96
N LYS A 136 -19.46 8.11 5.82
CA LYS A 136 -19.56 8.39 7.27
C LYS A 136 -20.00 9.82 7.59
N ASP A 137 -20.71 10.44 6.66
CA ASP A 137 -21.25 11.81 6.74
C ASP A 137 -22.73 11.87 6.34
N GLY A 138 -23.39 10.73 6.18
CA GLY A 138 -24.75 10.57 5.70
C GLY A 138 -24.94 10.91 4.22
N GLY A 139 -23.86 11.22 3.49
CA GLY A 139 -23.94 11.75 2.14
C GLY A 139 -24.16 10.70 1.07
N ILE A 140 -23.68 9.46 1.27
CA ILE A 140 -23.97 8.34 0.37
C ILE A 140 -24.32 7.12 1.19
N VAL A 141 -25.61 6.76 1.20
CA VAL A 141 -26.11 5.55 1.85
C VAL A 141 -26.29 4.46 0.79
N LYS A 142 -25.51 3.39 0.91
CA LYS A 142 -25.50 2.24 0.00
C LYS A 142 -26.35 1.11 0.55
N LYS A 143 -27.49 0.84 -0.10
CA LYS A 143 -28.39 -0.29 0.20
C LYS A 143 -28.09 -1.47 -0.73
N ILE A 144 -27.66 -2.61 -0.20
CA ILE A 144 -27.30 -3.78 -1.02
C ILE A 144 -28.57 -4.51 -1.46
N VAL A 145 -28.78 -4.62 -2.78
CA VAL A 145 -29.91 -5.36 -3.39
C VAL A 145 -29.49 -6.80 -3.69
N ASN A 146 -28.38 -6.96 -4.41
CA ASN A 146 -27.77 -8.26 -4.67
C ASN A 146 -26.33 -8.24 -4.15
N LYS A 147 -25.97 -9.23 -3.32
CA LYS A 147 -24.60 -9.39 -2.85
C LYS A 147 -23.70 -9.79 -4.03
N GLY A 148 -22.54 -9.13 -4.15
CA GLY A 148 -21.54 -9.51 -5.13
C GLY A 148 -20.65 -10.67 -4.68
N GLU A 149 -19.92 -11.21 -5.63
CA GLU A 149 -18.93 -12.27 -5.49
C GLU A 149 -17.54 -11.70 -5.24
N GLN A 150 -16.64 -12.55 -4.73
CA GLN A 150 -15.24 -12.23 -4.46
C GLN A 150 -15.04 -11.21 -3.32
N TRP A 151 -13.79 -11.09 -2.87
CA TRP A 151 -13.42 -10.25 -1.72
C TRP A 151 -12.81 -8.92 -2.13
N GLU A 152 -12.38 -8.78 -3.37
CA GLU A 152 -11.68 -7.60 -3.86
C GLU A 152 -12.67 -6.53 -4.36
N ASN A 153 -12.20 -5.28 -4.34
CA ASN A 153 -12.93 -4.12 -4.80
C ASN A 153 -12.07 -3.32 -5.81
N PRO A 154 -12.69 -2.62 -6.76
CA PRO A 154 -11.98 -1.73 -7.68
C PRO A 154 -11.18 -0.63 -6.96
N LYS A 155 -10.05 -0.26 -7.56
CA LYS A 155 -9.14 0.83 -7.15
C LYS A 155 -9.24 2.00 -8.13
N ASP A 156 -8.61 3.12 -7.77
CA ASP A 156 -8.64 4.36 -8.56
C ASP A 156 -8.27 4.21 -10.04
N LEU A 157 -7.26 3.40 -10.34
CA LEU A 157 -6.80 3.21 -11.71
C LEU A 157 -7.63 2.18 -12.49
N ASP A 158 -8.43 1.36 -11.80
CA ASP A 158 -9.13 0.25 -12.43
C ASP A 158 -10.21 0.77 -13.39
N GLU A 159 -10.41 0.04 -14.49
CA GLU A 159 -11.49 0.32 -15.44
C GLU A 159 -12.67 -0.58 -15.09
N VAL A 160 -13.74 0.02 -14.58
CA VAL A 160 -14.95 -0.69 -14.16
C VAL A 160 -15.97 -0.71 -15.28
N LEU A 161 -16.69 -1.82 -15.41
CA LEU A 161 -17.89 -1.97 -16.25
C LEU A 161 -19.11 -1.96 -15.33
N VAL A 162 -20.01 -1.00 -15.53
CA VAL A 162 -21.19 -0.82 -14.67
C VAL A 162 -22.49 -0.69 -15.46
N ASN A 163 -23.59 -1.06 -14.81
CA ASN A 163 -24.94 -0.65 -15.21
C ASN A 163 -25.46 0.32 -14.16
N TYR A 164 -26.11 1.40 -14.58
CA TYR A 164 -26.70 2.33 -13.63
C TYR A 164 -28.01 2.96 -14.12
N GLU A 165 -28.86 3.32 -13.16
CA GLU A 165 -30.10 4.06 -13.37
C GLU A 165 -30.23 5.11 -12.27
N VAL A 166 -30.29 6.38 -12.65
CA VAL A 166 -30.38 7.54 -11.74
C VAL A 166 -31.81 8.08 -11.77
N ARG A 167 -32.41 8.24 -10.60
CA ARG A 167 -33.72 8.86 -10.41
C ARG A 167 -33.67 9.98 -9.37
N LEU A 168 -34.57 10.94 -9.49
CA LEU A 168 -34.89 11.89 -8.41
C LEU A 168 -35.74 11.21 -7.33
N GLU A 169 -35.91 11.87 -6.18
CA GLU A 169 -36.75 11.37 -5.06
C GLU A 169 -38.22 11.17 -5.48
N ASP A 170 -38.72 11.94 -6.45
CA ASP A 170 -40.07 11.80 -7.01
C ASP A 170 -40.20 10.64 -8.02
N GLY A 171 -39.12 9.92 -8.30
CA GLY A 171 -39.06 8.79 -9.22
C GLY A 171 -38.72 9.15 -10.67
N THR A 172 -38.58 10.44 -10.99
CA THR A 172 -38.22 10.91 -12.34
C THR A 172 -36.87 10.33 -12.76
N LEU A 173 -36.84 9.68 -13.94
CA LEU A 173 -35.60 9.14 -14.51
C LEU A 173 -34.71 10.28 -15.03
N VAL A 174 -33.46 10.30 -14.58
CA VAL A 174 -32.46 11.32 -14.94
C VAL A 174 -31.48 10.79 -15.98
N ALA A 175 -30.91 9.61 -15.74
CA ALA A 175 -29.93 9.00 -16.60
C ALA A 175 -29.95 7.48 -16.44
N LYS A 176 -29.59 6.75 -17.50
CA LYS A 176 -29.47 5.30 -17.48
C LYS A 176 -28.40 4.86 -18.46
N SER A 177 -27.63 3.84 -18.08
CA SER A 177 -26.71 3.17 -18.98
C SER A 177 -26.61 1.69 -18.63
N ASP A 178 -26.58 0.86 -19.66
CA ASP A 178 -26.35 -0.58 -19.56
C ASP A 178 -24.98 -0.89 -20.19
N GLY A 179 -23.98 -1.22 -19.37
CA GLY A 179 -22.65 -1.63 -19.82
C GLY A 179 -21.70 -0.50 -20.21
N VAL A 180 -21.53 0.50 -19.35
CA VAL A 180 -20.53 1.57 -19.57
C VAL A 180 -19.22 1.29 -18.83
N GLU A 181 -18.10 1.54 -19.52
CA GLU A 181 -16.77 1.46 -18.94
C GLU A 181 -16.26 2.85 -18.53
N PHE A 182 -15.63 2.96 -17.36
CA PHE A 182 -14.91 4.16 -16.96
C PHE A 182 -13.77 3.83 -15.99
N THR A 183 -12.73 4.67 -15.97
CA THR A 183 -11.67 4.60 -14.95
C THR A 183 -12.16 5.22 -13.66
N VAL A 184 -12.03 4.50 -12.53
CA VAL A 184 -12.64 4.91 -11.25
C VAL A 184 -12.26 6.33 -10.83
N GLN A 185 -10.99 6.73 -10.98
CA GLN A 185 -10.51 8.06 -10.61
C GLN A 185 -11.09 9.18 -11.49
N ASP A 186 -11.41 8.89 -12.75
CA ASP A 186 -11.85 9.88 -13.73
C ASP A 186 -13.31 10.27 -13.49
N GLY A 187 -14.08 9.41 -12.82
CA GLY A 187 -15.48 9.67 -12.56
C GLY A 187 -16.41 9.16 -13.64
N LEU A 188 -17.67 8.99 -13.26
CA LEU A 188 -18.77 8.85 -14.20
C LEU A 188 -19.98 9.55 -13.61
N PHE A 189 -20.67 10.37 -14.41
CA PHE A 189 -21.92 11.08 -14.08
C PHE A 189 -21.87 12.03 -12.87
N CYS A 190 -21.65 11.52 -11.65
CA CYS A 190 -21.50 12.29 -10.41
C CYS A 190 -20.45 11.65 -9.47
N PRO A 191 -19.87 12.41 -8.51
CA PRO A 191 -18.86 11.91 -7.58
C PRO A 191 -19.25 10.63 -6.80
N ALA A 192 -20.55 10.40 -6.57
CA ALA A 192 -21.02 9.24 -5.85
C ALA A 192 -20.71 7.90 -6.54
N LEU A 193 -20.73 7.84 -7.88
CA LEU A 193 -20.49 6.57 -8.60
C LEU A 193 -19.07 6.05 -8.34
N SER A 194 -18.04 6.90 -8.50
CA SER A 194 -16.65 6.51 -8.21
C SER A 194 -16.40 6.12 -6.77
N LYS A 195 -17.08 6.78 -5.82
CA LYS A 195 -17.00 6.41 -4.40
C LYS A 195 -17.66 5.07 -4.14
N ALA A 196 -18.84 4.85 -4.73
CA ALA A 196 -19.60 3.63 -4.52
C ALA A 196 -18.90 2.40 -5.10
N VAL A 197 -18.41 2.44 -6.35
CA VAL A 197 -17.79 1.28 -7.02
C VAL A 197 -16.59 0.73 -6.25
N LYS A 198 -15.81 1.58 -5.56
CA LYS A 198 -14.70 1.15 -4.67
C LYS A 198 -15.15 0.31 -3.46
N THR A 199 -16.45 0.27 -3.18
CA THR A 199 -17.03 -0.52 -2.09
C THR A 199 -17.85 -1.69 -2.60
N LEU A 200 -17.99 -1.84 -3.93
CA LEU A 200 -18.78 -2.88 -4.56
C LEU A 200 -17.90 -4.09 -4.89
N LYS A 201 -18.49 -5.26 -4.75
CA LYS A 201 -17.95 -6.53 -5.21
C LYS A 201 -18.42 -6.83 -6.64
N LYS A 202 -17.75 -7.78 -7.30
CA LYS A 202 -18.13 -8.20 -8.66
C LYS A 202 -19.57 -8.73 -8.67
N GLY A 203 -20.42 -8.22 -9.55
CA GLY A 203 -21.85 -8.54 -9.62
C GLY A 203 -22.71 -7.92 -8.50
N GLU A 204 -22.14 -7.10 -7.60
CA GLU A 204 -22.92 -6.45 -6.55
C GLU A 204 -23.86 -5.40 -7.16
N LYS A 205 -25.14 -5.48 -6.80
CA LYS A 205 -26.15 -4.50 -7.19
C LYS A 205 -26.66 -3.77 -5.96
N VAL A 206 -26.70 -2.45 -6.02
CA VAL A 206 -27.05 -1.57 -4.90
C VAL A 206 -28.00 -0.47 -5.33
N VAL A 207 -28.69 0.09 -4.34
CA VAL A 207 -29.38 1.38 -4.47
C VAL A 207 -28.66 2.38 -3.57
N LEU A 208 -28.25 3.50 -4.14
CA LEU A 208 -27.57 4.58 -3.44
C LEU A 208 -28.56 5.72 -3.21
N THR A 209 -28.70 6.16 -1.96
CA THR A 209 -29.26 7.48 -1.65
C THR A 209 -28.11 8.47 -1.59
N VAL A 210 -28.07 9.42 -2.51
CA VAL A 210 -26.95 10.35 -2.72
C VAL A 210 -27.40 11.77 -2.43
N LYS A 211 -26.84 12.36 -1.37
CA LYS A 211 -27.06 13.76 -1.01
C LYS A 211 -26.38 14.71 -2.00
N PRO A 212 -26.83 15.98 -2.10
CA PRO A 212 -26.41 16.90 -3.15
C PRO A 212 -24.90 17.07 -3.29
N GLN A 213 -24.14 17.08 -2.19
CA GLN A 213 -22.69 17.25 -2.20
C GLN A 213 -21.92 16.14 -2.96
N TYR A 214 -22.53 14.96 -3.13
CA TYR A 214 -21.98 13.85 -3.92
C TYR A 214 -22.71 13.64 -5.26
N GLY A 215 -23.77 14.41 -5.50
CA GLY A 215 -24.46 14.53 -6.78
C GLY A 215 -23.99 15.78 -7.54
N PHE A 216 -24.87 16.78 -7.66
CA PHE A 216 -24.63 18.02 -8.42
C PHE A 216 -24.68 19.32 -7.58
N GLY A 217 -24.81 19.17 -6.25
CA GLY A 217 -24.76 20.28 -5.29
C GLY A 217 -25.78 21.38 -5.53
N GLU A 218 -25.44 22.59 -5.12
CA GLU A 218 -26.28 23.79 -5.22
C GLU A 218 -26.57 24.22 -6.67
N LYS A 219 -25.74 23.79 -7.63
CA LYS A 219 -25.92 24.17 -9.03
C LYS A 219 -26.90 23.27 -9.76
N GLY A 220 -27.07 22.03 -9.31
CA GLY A 220 -27.77 21.02 -10.08
C GLY A 220 -27.06 20.72 -11.40
N LYS A 221 -27.79 20.12 -12.34
CA LYS A 221 -27.31 19.77 -13.69
C LYS A 221 -28.37 20.14 -14.71
N GLN A 222 -27.97 20.79 -15.81
CA GLN A 222 -28.85 21.03 -16.95
C GLN A 222 -29.05 19.73 -17.76
N ALA A 223 -30.17 19.63 -18.47
CA ALA A 223 -30.39 18.51 -19.38
C ALA A 223 -29.31 18.52 -20.48
N VAL A 224 -28.73 17.36 -20.78
CA VAL A 224 -27.67 17.20 -21.80
C VAL A 224 -27.92 15.89 -22.53
N GLY A 225 -28.14 15.97 -23.85
CA GLY A 225 -28.48 14.79 -24.65
C GLY A 225 -29.75 14.11 -24.12
N ASP A 226 -29.64 12.81 -23.83
CA ASP A 226 -30.72 11.99 -23.29
C ASP A 226 -30.84 12.07 -21.76
N GLU A 227 -29.95 12.80 -21.08
CA GLU A 227 -29.99 12.97 -19.63
C GLU A 227 -30.87 14.15 -19.24
N ALA A 228 -31.82 13.92 -18.32
CA ALA A 228 -32.68 14.98 -17.80
C ALA A 228 -31.91 15.96 -16.88
N ALA A 229 -32.55 17.10 -16.60
CA ALA A 229 -32.01 18.06 -15.66
C ALA A 229 -32.12 17.54 -14.21
N VAL A 230 -31.13 17.87 -13.39
CA VAL A 230 -31.15 17.66 -11.93
C VAL A 230 -31.33 19.01 -11.26
N PRO A 231 -32.37 19.22 -10.45
CA PRO A 231 -32.55 20.46 -9.72
C PRO A 231 -31.38 20.77 -8.75
N PRO A 232 -31.10 22.06 -8.48
CA PRO A 232 -30.29 22.49 -7.35
C PRO A 232 -30.64 21.74 -6.06
N ASN A 233 -29.62 21.27 -5.33
CA ASN A 233 -29.77 20.60 -4.04
C ASN A 233 -30.64 19.33 -4.05
N ALA A 234 -30.82 18.69 -5.21
CA ALA A 234 -31.56 17.43 -5.28
C ALA A 234 -30.76 16.25 -4.71
N THR A 235 -31.44 15.39 -3.95
CA THR A 235 -30.97 14.04 -3.63
C THR A 235 -31.25 13.12 -4.82
N LEU A 236 -30.33 12.18 -5.09
CA LEU A 236 -30.49 11.17 -6.13
C LEU A 236 -30.68 9.78 -5.53
N GLN A 237 -31.49 8.96 -6.22
CA GLN A 237 -31.62 7.53 -6.02
C GLN A 237 -30.94 6.83 -7.20
N ILE A 238 -29.82 6.15 -6.96
CA ILE A 238 -29.03 5.51 -8.02
C ILE A 238 -29.04 4.00 -7.84
N THR A 239 -29.67 3.28 -8.76
CA THR A 239 -29.44 1.84 -8.88
C THR A 239 -28.12 1.64 -9.61
N LEU A 240 -27.17 0.92 -9.01
CA LEU A 240 -25.84 0.69 -9.56
C LEU A 240 -25.48 -0.79 -9.46
N GLU A 241 -24.96 -1.35 -10.53
CA GLU A 241 -24.42 -2.71 -10.59
C GLU A 241 -22.98 -2.67 -11.09
N LEU A 242 -22.06 -3.27 -10.31
CA LEU A 242 -20.68 -3.46 -10.74
C LEU A 242 -20.58 -4.80 -11.49
N VAL A 243 -20.56 -4.78 -12.82
CA VAL A 243 -20.54 -6.01 -13.62
C VAL A 243 -19.18 -6.69 -13.54
N SER A 244 -18.10 -5.94 -13.78
CA SER A 244 -16.72 -6.41 -13.70
C SER A 244 -15.75 -5.23 -13.68
N TRP A 245 -14.46 -5.49 -13.52
CA TRP A 245 -13.42 -4.48 -13.77
C TRP A 245 -12.17 -5.13 -14.34
N LYS A 246 -11.34 -4.31 -15.00
CA LYS A 246 -9.99 -4.66 -15.45
C LYS A 246 -9.01 -3.96 -14.51
N ALA A 247 -8.21 -4.74 -13.80
CA ALA A 247 -7.23 -4.20 -12.86
C ALA A 247 -6.14 -3.42 -13.60
N VAL A 248 -5.86 -2.20 -13.16
CA VAL A 248 -4.80 -1.35 -13.73
C VAL A 248 -3.81 -1.00 -12.63
N THR A 249 -2.53 -1.21 -12.92
CA THR A 249 -1.42 -0.93 -12.00
C THR A 249 -0.41 -0.01 -12.66
N ASP A 250 -0.04 1.06 -11.96
CA ASP A 250 1.17 1.82 -12.27
C ASP A 250 2.40 1.05 -11.76
N VAL A 251 3.14 0.44 -12.68
CA VAL A 251 4.29 -0.42 -12.39
C VAL A 251 5.46 0.40 -11.85
N THR A 252 5.63 1.63 -12.32
CA THR A 252 6.77 2.50 -12.00
C THR A 252 6.47 3.55 -10.93
N LYS A 253 5.18 3.74 -10.58
CA LYS A 253 4.66 4.73 -9.61
C LYS A 253 4.81 6.18 -10.04
N ASP A 254 5.16 6.42 -11.30
CA ASP A 254 5.29 7.73 -11.92
C ASP A 254 4.36 7.90 -13.13
N GLY A 255 3.42 6.96 -13.32
CA GLY A 255 2.44 6.93 -14.40
C GLY A 255 3.00 6.56 -15.77
N LYS A 256 4.29 6.20 -15.87
CA LYS A 256 4.96 5.98 -17.17
C LYS A 256 4.92 4.54 -17.66
N VAL A 257 4.64 3.57 -16.79
CA VAL A 257 4.44 2.17 -17.15
C VAL A 257 3.14 1.68 -16.55
N MET A 258 2.08 1.72 -17.36
CA MET A 258 0.74 1.31 -16.94
C MET A 258 0.47 -0.13 -17.41
N LYS A 259 0.10 -1.01 -16.49
CA LYS A 259 -0.28 -2.40 -16.78
C LYS A 259 -1.78 -2.58 -16.56
N LYS A 260 -2.52 -2.95 -17.61
CA LYS A 260 -3.95 -3.29 -17.56
C LYS A 260 -4.14 -4.79 -17.77
N ILE A 261 -4.62 -5.49 -16.75
CA ILE A 261 -4.83 -6.94 -16.77
C ILE A 261 -6.14 -7.25 -17.51
N PHE A 262 -6.10 -8.22 -18.43
CA PHE A 262 -7.30 -8.71 -19.12
C PHE A 262 -7.51 -10.22 -18.96
N ILE A 263 -6.47 -10.98 -18.59
CA ILE A 263 -6.59 -12.35 -18.08
C ILE A 263 -5.83 -12.42 -16.76
N GLU A 264 -6.53 -12.77 -15.68
CA GLU A 264 -5.93 -13.01 -14.37
C GLU A 264 -5.00 -14.23 -14.42
N GLY A 265 -3.82 -14.09 -13.82
CA GLY A 265 -2.91 -15.22 -13.68
C GLY A 265 -3.20 -16.07 -12.43
N GLU A 266 -2.68 -17.29 -12.44
CA GLU A 266 -2.81 -18.26 -11.36
C GLU A 266 -1.71 -18.13 -10.30
N GLY A 267 -2.05 -18.50 -9.06
CA GLY A 267 -1.12 -18.48 -7.94
C GLY A 267 -0.79 -17.08 -7.39
N TYR A 268 0.14 -17.06 -6.45
CA TYR A 268 0.56 -15.84 -5.73
C TYR A 268 1.98 -15.39 -6.09
N GLU A 269 2.73 -16.25 -6.77
CA GLU A 269 4.14 -16.02 -7.07
C GLU A 269 4.32 -15.18 -8.34
N ARG A 270 5.43 -14.44 -8.37
CA ARG A 270 5.82 -13.57 -9.47
C ARG A 270 7.32 -13.75 -9.75
N PRO A 271 7.78 -13.49 -10.99
CA PRO A 271 9.21 -13.53 -11.29
C PRO A 271 10.00 -12.54 -10.43
N SER A 272 11.10 -13.01 -9.83
CA SER A 272 12.08 -12.19 -9.10
C SER A 272 13.18 -11.68 -10.04
N GLU A 273 14.09 -10.84 -9.55
CA GLU A 273 15.24 -10.36 -10.33
C GLU A 273 16.20 -11.52 -10.70
N GLY A 274 16.54 -11.64 -11.99
CA GLY A 274 17.53 -12.58 -12.53
C GLY A 274 17.00 -13.97 -12.90
N VAL A 275 15.69 -14.19 -12.84
CA VAL A 275 15.08 -15.48 -13.21
C VAL A 275 14.71 -15.52 -14.69
N LEU A 276 14.71 -16.73 -15.26
CA LEU A 276 14.28 -16.95 -16.63
C LEU A 276 12.74 -16.95 -16.69
N VAL A 277 12.19 -16.11 -17.57
CA VAL A 277 10.75 -16.01 -17.83
C VAL A 277 10.48 -16.37 -19.29
N GLN A 278 9.32 -16.97 -19.53
CA GLN A 278 8.80 -17.29 -20.85
C GLN A 278 7.54 -16.46 -21.10
N VAL A 279 7.53 -15.69 -22.18
CA VAL A 279 6.41 -14.79 -22.49
C VAL A 279 5.99 -14.88 -23.95
N LYS A 280 4.71 -14.60 -24.23
CA LYS A 280 4.24 -14.26 -25.58
C LYS A 280 3.99 -12.77 -25.62
N LEU A 281 4.48 -12.07 -26.64
CA LEU A 281 4.31 -10.63 -26.72
C LEU A 281 4.08 -10.09 -28.13
N ILE A 282 3.26 -9.04 -28.21
CA ILE A 282 3.04 -8.24 -29.41
C ILE A 282 3.28 -6.78 -29.03
N GLY A 283 4.31 -6.16 -29.60
CA GLY A 283 4.61 -4.74 -29.44
C GLY A 283 4.01 -3.92 -30.58
N LYS A 284 3.31 -2.84 -30.22
CA LYS A 284 2.63 -1.92 -31.13
C LYS A 284 2.97 -0.47 -30.83
N MET A 285 3.02 0.36 -31.86
CA MET A 285 3.01 1.81 -31.72
C MET A 285 1.58 2.30 -31.39
N GLN A 286 1.45 3.56 -30.96
CA GLN A 286 0.15 4.14 -30.60
C GLN A 286 -0.84 4.21 -31.76
N ASP A 287 -0.35 4.28 -33.01
CA ASP A 287 -1.15 4.22 -34.23
C ASP A 287 -1.66 2.79 -34.56
N GLY A 288 -1.27 1.80 -33.76
CA GLY A 288 -1.64 0.39 -33.93
C GLY A 288 -0.64 -0.44 -34.75
N THR A 289 0.38 0.17 -35.34
CA THR A 289 1.40 -0.53 -36.14
C THR A 289 2.18 -1.51 -35.28
N ILE A 290 2.24 -2.78 -35.68
CA ILE A 290 2.97 -3.83 -34.97
C ILE A 290 4.45 -3.77 -35.36
N PHE A 291 5.34 -3.63 -34.38
CA PHE A 291 6.79 -3.58 -34.61
C PHE A 291 7.52 -4.85 -34.17
N THR A 292 6.92 -5.66 -33.30
CA THR A 292 7.48 -6.98 -32.91
C THR A 292 6.37 -7.94 -32.48
N LYS A 293 6.59 -9.24 -32.72
CA LYS A 293 5.75 -10.34 -32.26
C LYS A 293 6.65 -11.52 -31.93
N LYS A 294 6.60 -12.02 -30.68
CA LYS A 294 7.50 -13.08 -30.18
C LYS A 294 6.75 -14.09 -29.32
N GLY A 295 7.18 -15.35 -29.33
CA GLY A 295 6.66 -16.42 -28.46
C GLY A 295 5.32 -17.04 -28.90
N PHE A 296 4.88 -16.80 -30.13
CA PHE A 296 3.63 -17.35 -30.67
C PHE A 296 3.82 -18.60 -31.52
N ASP A 297 5.05 -18.90 -31.95
CA ASP A 297 5.34 -20.08 -32.74
C ASP A 297 5.57 -21.28 -31.81
N GLU A 298 5.02 -22.44 -32.16
CA GLU A 298 5.10 -23.66 -31.33
C GLU A 298 6.55 -24.16 -31.12
N THR A 299 7.48 -23.69 -31.94
CA THR A 299 8.90 -24.05 -31.91
C THR A 299 9.79 -22.95 -31.32
N GLU A 300 9.36 -21.69 -31.33
CA GLU A 300 10.15 -20.55 -30.82
C GLU A 300 9.47 -19.91 -29.61
N VAL A 301 9.84 -20.41 -28.44
CA VAL A 301 9.53 -19.78 -27.16
C VAL A 301 10.37 -18.51 -27.00
N PHE A 302 9.75 -17.40 -26.59
CA PHE A 302 10.51 -16.20 -26.27
C PHE A 302 10.80 -16.16 -24.77
N GLU A 303 12.08 -16.28 -24.44
CA GLU A 303 12.59 -16.30 -23.07
C GLU A 303 13.59 -15.18 -22.85
N PHE A 304 13.55 -14.60 -21.65
CA PHE A 304 14.58 -13.65 -21.21
C PHE A 304 14.78 -13.75 -19.70
N LYS A 305 15.91 -13.24 -19.21
CA LYS A 305 16.18 -13.09 -17.78
C LYS A 305 15.79 -11.69 -17.32
N THR A 306 14.98 -11.62 -16.27
CA THR A 306 14.55 -10.35 -15.65
C THR A 306 15.73 -9.59 -15.05
N ASP A 307 15.67 -8.25 -15.07
CA ASP A 307 16.70 -7.30 -14.64
C ASP A 307 18.07 -7.40 -15.38
N GLU A 308 18.13 -8.10 -16.51
CA GLU A 308 19.36 -8.29 -17.31
C GLU A 308 19.46 -7.38 -18.55
N GLU A 309 18.55 -6.40 -18.72
CA GLU A 309 18.50 -5.50 -19.90
C GLU A 309 18.37 -6.25 -21.25
N GLN A 310 17.77 -7.44 -21.23
CA GLN A 310 17.50 -8.21 -22.45
C GLN A 310 16.26 -7.70 -23.21
N VAL A 311 15.40 -6.95 -22.51
CA VAL A 311 14.24 -6.26 -23.06
C VAL A 311 14.19 -4.82 -22.53
N ILE A 312 13.28 -4.01 -23.07
CA ILE A 312 13.05 -2.63 -22.58
C ILE A 312 12.65 -2.64 -21.09
N ASP A 313 13.12 -1.65 -20.34
CA ASP A 313 12.99 -1.59 -18.86
C ASP A 313 11.54 -1.68 -18.40
N GLY A 314 10.61 -1.02 -19.10
CA GLY A 314 9.18 -1.07 -18.78
C GLY A 314 8.56 -2.46 -18.93
N LEU A 315 9.00 -3.22 -19.95
CA LEU A 315 8.53 -4.60 -20.15
C LEU A 315 9.09 -5.53 -19.06
N ASP A 316 10.39 -5.41 -18.76
CA ASP A 316 11.06 -6.20 -17.72
C ASP A 316 10.36 -6.03 -16.36
N ARG A 317 10.18 -4.76 -15.95
CA ARG A 317 9.49 -4.40 -14.70
C ARG A 317 8.05 -4.88 -14.67
N ALA A 318 7.33 -4.72 -15.78
CA ALA A 318 5.94 -5.16 -15.85
C ALA A 318 5.83 -6.68 -15.69
N VAL A 319 6.67 -7.45 -16.37
CA VAL A 319 6.67 -8.93 -16.28
C VAL A 319 6.97 -9.42 -14.87
N MET A 320 7.86 -8.75 -14.12
CA MET A 320 8.10 -9.06 -12.69
C MET A 320 6.88 -8.79 -11.78
N THR A 321 5.86 -8.06 -12.25
CA THR A 321 4.59 -7.89 -11.52
C THR A 321 3.51 -8.89 -11.93
N MET A 322 3.75 -9.69 -12.97
CA MET A 322 2.76 -10.62 -13.53
C MET A 322 2.77 -11.97 -12.80
N LYS A 323 1.60 -12.59 -12.70
CA LYS A 323 1.44 -13.99 -12.29
C LYS A 323 1.55 -14.94 -13.49
N LYS A 324 1.82 -16.21 -13.24
CA LYS A 324 1.81 -17.24 -14.30
C LYS A 324 0.43 -17.28 -14.97
N GLY A 325 0.39 -17.34 -16.30
CA GLY A 325 -0.83 -17.29 -17.10
C GLY A 325 -1.49 -15.91 -17.19
N GLU A 326 -0.99 -14.88 -16.49
CA GLU A 326 -1.51 -13.53 -16.59
C GLU A 326 -1.29 -12.98 -17.99
N ALA A 327 -2.31 -12.32 -18.53
CA ALA A 327 -2.18 -11.56 -19.76
C ALA A 327 -2.62 -10.11 -19.57
N ALA A 328 -1.76 -9.19 -20.00
CA ALA A 328 -1.93 -7.76 -19.77
C ALA A 328 -1.56 -6.93 -21.00
N VAL A 329 -2.13 -5.73 -21.06
CA VAL A 329 -1.71 -4.66 -21.97
C VAL A 329 -0.87 -3.67 -21.18
N LEU A 330 0.32 -3.37 -21.68
CA LEU A 330 1.28 -2.44 -21.10
C LEU A 330 1.33 -1.18 -21.97
N THR A 331 1.16 -0.01 -21.36
CA THR A 331 1.47 1.27 -21.99
C THR A 331 2.77 1.79 -21.39
N ILE A 332 3.82 1.88 -22.21
CA ILE A 332 5.19 2.15 -21.78
C ILE A 332 5.68 3.46 -22.41
N ALA A 333 5.91 4.47 -21.59
CA ALA A 333 6.46 5.75 -22.01
C ALA A 333 7.92 5.61 -22.51
N PRO A 334 8.43 6.57 -23.30
CA PRO A 334 9.72 6.43 -23.97
C PRO A 334 10.91 6.20 -23.04
N GLU A 335 10.87 6.75 -21.82
CA GLU A 335 11.94 6.62 -20.81
C GLU A 335 12.13 5.19 -20.32
N TYR A 336 11.08 4.38 -20.43
CA TYR A 336 11.07 2.95 -20.09
C TYR A 336 11.01 2.04 -21.33
N ALA A 337 10.99 2.63 -22.54
CA ALA A 337 10.95 1.93 -23.81
C ALA A 337 12.29 2.08 -24.56
N PHE A 338 12.26 2.71 -25.74
CA PHE A 338 13.42 2.87 -26.63
C PHE A 338 14.13 4.23 -26.50
N GLY A 339 13.67 5.10 -25.61
CA GLY A 339 14.31 6.39 -25.32
C GLY A 339 14.27 7.37 -26.50
N ALA A 340 15.27 8.24 -26.57
CA ALA A 340 15.37 9.32 -27.57
C ALA A 340 16.02 8.88 -28.90
N THR A 341 16.15 7.57 -29.15
CA THR A 341 16.77 7.03 -30.36
C THR A 341 15.79 6.16 -31.11
N GLU A 342 15.91 6.11 -32.43
CA GLU A 342 15.15 5.16 -33.24
C GLU A 342 15.54 3.73 -32.89
N SER A 343 14.59 2.80 -32.98
CA SER A 343 14.84 1.38 -32.74
C SER A 343 14.31 0.54 -33.89
N LYS A 344 15.21 -0.19 -34.56
CA LYS A 344 14.84 -1.14 -35.61
C LYS A 344 14.39 -2.44 -34.96
N GLN A 345 13.11 -2.75 -35.10
CA GLN A 345 12.50 -3.98 -34.61
C GLN A 345 12.19 -4.92 -35.77
N ASP A 346 11.81 -6.16 -35.46
CA ASP A 346 11.69 -7.24 -36.45
C ASP A 346 10.67 -6.94 -37.57
N LEU A 347 9.65 -6.14 -37.28
CA LEU A 347 8.56 -5.83 -38.23
C LEU A 347 8.47 -4.36 -38.64
N ALA A 348 8.98 -3.43 -37.82
CA ALA A 348 8.94 -2.00 -38.11
C ALA A 348 10.02 -1.23 -37.35
N VAL A 349 10.25 0.02 -37.73
CA VAL A 349 11.11 0.95 -36.98
C VAL A 349 10.26 1.73 -36.00
N VAL A 350 10.66 1.74 -34.73
CA VAL A 350 10.05 2.57 -33.69
C VAL A 350 10.76 3.93 -33.67
N PRO A 351 10.07 5.05 -33.90
CA PRO A 351 10.66 6.37 -33.85
C PRO A 351 11.21 6.75 -32.46
N PRO A 352 12.16 7.69 -32.39
CA PRO A 352 12.59 8.30 -31.13
C PRO A 352 11.42 8.80 -30.29
N SER A 353 11.54 8.68 -28.97
CA SER A 353 10.58 9.23 -28.01
C SER A 353 9.15 8.69 -28.18
N SER A 354 8.99 7.47 -28.69
CA SER A 354 7.69 6.83 -28.87
C SER A 354 7.20 6.10 -27.61
N THR A 355 5.96 6.37 -27.20
CA THR A 355 5.23 5.51 -26.28
C THR A 355 4.80 4.24 -27.02
N VAL A 356 5.01 3.08 -26.41
CA VAL A 356 4.70 1.78 -27.03
C VAL A 356 3.69 0.99 -26.21
N ILE A 357 2.91 0.16 -26.89
CA ILE A 357 1.88 -0.68 -26.31
C ILE A 357 2.30 -2.14 -26.48
N TYR A 358 2.42 -2.88 -25.39
CA TYR A 358 2.71 -4.31 -25.42
C TYR A 358 1.52 -5.12 -24.94
N LYS A 359 1.05 -6.08 -25.73
CA LYS A 359 0.19 -7.16 -25.23
C LYS A 359 1.09 -8.32 -24.84
N VAL A 360 1.10 -8.70 -23.56
CA VAL A 360 2.01 -9.70 -22.99
C VAL A 360 1.22 -10.78 -22.27
N GLU A 361 1.62 -12.03 -22.44
CA GLU A 361 1.18 -13.19 -21.66
C GLU A 361 2.41 -13.78 -20.97
N LEU A 362 2.40 -13.89 -19.65
CA LEU A 362 3.45 -14.57 -18.90
C LEU A 362 3.13 -16.07 -18.88
N VAL A 363 3.76 -16.84 -19.76
CA VAL A 363 3.48 -18.28 -19.92
C VAL A 363 3.99 -19.06 -18.72
N SER A 364 5.27 -18.86 -18.36
CA SER A 364 5.91 -19.55 -17.25
C SER A 364 7.14 -18.78 -16.77
N PHE A 365 7.65 -19.14 -15.60
CA PHE A 365 8.94 -18.65 -15.10
C PHE A 365 9.58 -19.68 -14.19
N VAL A 366 10.91 -19.67 -14.14
CA VAL A 366 11.68 -20.49 -13.21
C VAL A 366 11.57 -19.88 -11.81
N LYS A 367 11.03 -20.64 -10.86
CA LYS A 367 10.95 -20.21 -9.46
C LYS A 367 12.35 -20.15 -8.85
N ASP A 368 12.65 -19.06 -8.16
CA ASP A 368 13.84 -19.02 -7.30
C ASP A 368 13.71 -20.10 -6.23
N LYS A 369 14.75 -20.95 -6.08
CA LYS A 369 14.86 -21.80 -4.89
C LYS A 369 15.00 -20.87 -3.68
N LYS A 370 14.13 -21.03 -2.69
CA LYS A 370 14.18 -20.20 -1.48
C LYS A 370 15.36 -20.64 -0.63
N SER A 371 15.93 -19.72 0.15
CA SER A 371 17.16 -19.99 0.91
C SER A 371 17.04 -21.21 1.86
N TRP A 372 15.85 -21.48 2.39
CA TRP A 372 15.59 -22.66 3.24
C TRP A 372 15.38 -23.97 2.47
N ASP A 373 15.10 -23.91 1.17
CA ASP A 373 14.97 -25.08 0.29
C ASP A 373 16.34 -25.52 -0.28
N MET A 374 17.39 -24.74 -0.01
CA MET A 374 18.75 -24.99 -0.50
C MET A 374 19.63 -25.54 0.61
N ASN A 375 20.39 -26.60 0.30
CA ASN A 375 21.45 -27.05 1.19
C ASN A 375 22.66 -26.08 1.13
N MET A 376 23.62 -26.22 2.05
CA MET A 376 24.75 -25.29 2.13
C MET A 376 25.64 -25.30 0.89
N GLN A 377 25.85 -26.46 0.28
CA GLN A 377 26.62 -26.56 -0.96
C GLN A 377 25.95 -25.78 -2.09
N GLU A 378 24.64 -25.94 -2.25
CA GLU A 378 23.85 -25.17 -3.21
C GLU A 378 23.87 -23.66 -2.90
N LYS A 379 23.83 -23.26 -1.62
CA LYS A 379 23.96 -21.86 -1.20
C LYS A 379 25.33 -21.28 -1.56
N ILE A 380 26.42 -22.01 -1.32
CA ILE A 380 27.79 -21.59 -1.66
C ILE A 380 27.95 -21.48 -3.17
N GLU A 381 27.46 -22.45 -3.93
CA GLU A 381 27.50 -22.44 -5.40
C GLU A 381 26.69 -21.26 -5.97
N ALA A 382 25.48 -21.03 -5.46
CA ALA A 382 24.65 -19.92 -5.87
C ALA A 382 25.29 -18.56 -5.52
N ALA A 383 25.89 -18.44 -4.34
CA ALA A 383 26.63 -17.24 -3.94
C ALA A 383 27.87 -17.03 -4.83
N GLY A 384 28.61 -18.09 -5.16
CA GLY A 384 29.74 -18.07 -6.07
C GLY A 384 29.35 -17.56 -7.45
N LYS A 385 28.29 -18.13 -8.03
CA LYS A 385 27.73 -17.70 -9.32
C LYS A 385 27.32 -16.23 -9.32
N ASN A 386 26.56 -15.79 -8.31
CA ASN A 386 26.14 -14.38 -8.20
C ASN A 386 27.35 -13.44 -8.06
N LYS A 387 28.41 -13.86 -7.36
CA LYS A 387 29.65 -13.08 -7.27
C LYS A 387 30.34 -12.96 -8.63
N GLU A 388 30.39 -14.03 -9.42
CA GLU A 388 30.98 -14.01 -10.77
C GLU A 388 30.19 -13.13 -11.76
N GLU A 389 28.87 -13.20 -11.71
CA GLU A 389 27.98 -12.28 -12.44
C GLU A 389 28.25 -10.82 -12.03
N GLY A 390 28.34 -10.56 -10.71
CA GLY A 390 28.72 -9.26 -10.17
C GLY A 390 30.07 -8.77 -10.67
N ASN A 391 31.08 -9.65 -10.76
CA ASN A 391 32.41 -9.31 -11.31
C ASN A 391 32.33 -8.91 -12.78
N SER A 392 31.51 -9.60 -13.56
CA SER A 392 31.31 -9.30 -14.99
C SER A 392 30.64 -7.93 -15.16
N LEU A 393 29.61 -7.64 -14.36
CA LEU A 393 28.93 -6.33 -14.35
C LEU A 393 29.84 -5.19 -13.87
N PHE A 394 30.70 -5.46 -12.87
CA PHE A 394 31.66 -4.48 -12.38
C PHE A 394 32.66 -4.10 -13.47
N LYS A 395 33.18 -5.08 -14.22
CA LYS A 395 34.06 -4.85 -15.37
C LYS A 395 33.36 -4.07 -16.48
N ALA A 396 32.06 -4.29 -16.68
CA ALA A 396 31.23 -3.54 -17.63
C ALA A 396 30.85 -2.13 -17.15
N GLY A 397 31.31 -1.68 -15.97
CA GLY A 397 31.00 -0.36 -15.42
C GLY A 397 29.59 -0.24 -14.81
N LYS A 398 28.81 -1.31 -14.76
CA LYS A 398 27.44 -1.34 -14.22
C LYS A 398 27.46 -1.53 -12.69
N TYR A 399 28.03 -0.57 -11.97
CA TYR A 399 28.36 -0.70 -10.54
C TYR A 399 27.15 -0.95 -9.64
N LEU A 400 25.99 -0.36 -9.93
CA LEU A 400 24.77 -0.58 -9.12
C LEU A 400 24.25 -2.02 -9.27
N LYS A 401 24.24 -2.56 -10.50
CA LYS A 401 23.84 -3.95 -10.75
C LYS A 401 24.84 -4.94 -10.17
N ALA A 402 26.13 -4.65 -10.32
CA ALA A 402 27.19 -5.43 -9.68
C ALA A 402 26.99 -5.48 -8.15
N PHE A 403 26.69 -4.34 -7.52
CA PHE A 403 26.38 -4.27 -6.08
C PHE A 403 25.20 -5.18 -5.71
N LYS A 404 24.08 -5.11 -6.44
CA LYS A 404 22.91 -5.98 -6.20
C LYS A 404 23.27 -7.46 -6.28
N ARG A 405 24.08 -7.89 -7.26
CA ARG A 405 24.52 -9.29 -7.40
C ARG A 405 25.39 -9.74 -6.24
N TYR A 406 26.34 -8.91 -5.81
CA TYR A 406 27.13 -9.23 -4.59
C TYR A 406 26.27 -9.25 -3.33
N GLU A 407 25.23 -8.43 -3.25
CA GLU A 407 24.28 -8.48 -2.13
C GLU A 407 23.45 -9.77 -2.15
N LYS A 408 22.94 -10.19 -3.31
CA LYS A 408 22.27 -11.48 -3.48
C LYS A 408 23.19 -12.64 -3.10
N ALA A 409 24.46 -12.59 -3.51
CA ALA A 409 25.48 -13.55 -3.11
C ALA A 409 25.69 -13.63 -1.59
N ALA A 410 25.83 -12.48 -0.91
CA ALA A 410 26.01 -12.42 0.54
C ALA A 410 24.79 -12.97 1.31
N LYS A 411 23.57 -12.69 0.85
CA LYS A 411 22.32 -13.17 1.47
C LYS A 411 22.21 -14.69 1.51
N TYR A 412 22.73 -15.40 0.50
CA TYR A 412 22.73 -16.86 0.50
C TYR A 412 23.59 -17.47 1.61
N ILE A 413 24.54 -16.72 2.16
CA ILE A 413 25.57 -17.21 3.10
C ILE A 413 25.57 -16.50 4.47
N GLU A 414 24.63 -15.59 4.71
CA GLU A 414 24.57 -14.74 5.91
C GLU A 414 24.08 -15.50 7.17
N TYR A 415 23.31 -16.58 7.01
CA TYR A 415 22.73 -17.35 8.11
C TYR A 415 22.82 -18.86 7.89
N ASP A 416 23.56 -19.54 8.77
CA ASP A 416 23.18 -20.89 9.24
C ASP A 416 23.89 -21.19 10.57
N THR A 417 23.19 -21.80 11.53
CA THR A 417 23.73 -22.18 12.85
C THR A 417 24.20 -23.63 12.89
N ILE A 418 24.11 -24.34 11.76
CA ILE A 418 24.44 -25.75 11.64
C ILE A 418 25.52 -25.88 10.56
N PHE A 419 26.78 -25.77 10.97
CA PHE A 419 27.91 -25.86 10.04
C PHE A 419 29.04 -26.73 10.59
N SER A 420 29.66 -27.51 9.69
CA SER A 420 31.01 -28.04 9.91
C SER A 420 32.05 -26.90 9.83
N ASP A 421 33.22 -27.10 10.43
CA ASP A 421 34.23 -26.03 10.51
C ASP A 421 34.83 -25.65 9.14
N GLU A 422 34.83 -26.58 8.17
CA GLU A 422 35.32 -26.32 6.81
C GLU A 422 34.33 -25.46 5.99
N GLU A 423 33.03 -25.73 6.12
CA GLU A 423 31.97 -24.96 5.44
C GLU A 423 31.87 -23.53 5.98
N LYS A 424 32.07 -23.33 7.30
CA LYS A 424 32.18 -21.99 7.89
C LYS A 424 33.31 -21.19 7.28
N LYS A 425 34.46 -21.84 7.03
CA LYS A 425 35.64 -21.20 6.46
C LYS A 425 35.41 -20.75 5.01
N GLN A 426 34.79 -21.61 4.19
CA GLN A 426 34.44 -21.28 2.80
C GLN A 426 33.40 -20.16 2.73
N SER A 427 32.35 -20.23 3.55
CA SER A 427 31.32 -19.18 3.67
C SER A 427 31.93 -17.84 4.09
N LYS A 428 32.76 -17.84 5.15
CA LYS A 428 33.43 -16.62 5.63
C LYS A 428 34.30 -15.99 4.54
N ALA A 429 35.11 -16.77 3.83
CA ALA A 429 35.94 -16.27 2.74
C ALA A 429 35.11 -15.66 1.60
N LEU A 430 33.99 -16.30 1.24
CA LEU A 430 33.09 -15.80 0.21
C LEU A 430 32.37 -14.52 0.64
N MET A 431 31.94 -14.44 1.90
CA MET A 431 31.29 -13.27 2.50
C MET A 431 32.23 -12.06 2.52
N VAL A 432 33.47 -12.25 2.95
CA VAL A 432 34.52 -11.23 2.91
C VAL A 432 34.73 -10.74 1.47
N SER A 433 34.86 -11.67 0.51
CA SER A 433 35.02 -11.32 -0.90
C SER A 433 33.84 -10.51 -1.45
N CYS A 434 32.60 -10.88 -1.11
CA CYS A 434 31.41 -10.16 -1.54
C CYS A 434 31.34 -8.76 -0.91
N ASN A 435 31.57 -8.62 0.39
CA ASN A 435 31.54 -7.31 1.07
C ASN A 435 32.63 -6.37 0.57
N LEU A 436 33.84 -6.88 0.33
CA LEU A 436 34.90 -6.13 -0.34
C LEU A 436 34.44 -5.61 -1.71
N ASN A 437 33.86 -6.47 -2.55
CA ASN A 437 33.39 -6.08 -3.88
C ASN A 437 32.20 -5.10 -3.83
N LYS A 438 31.28 -5.26 -2.86
CA LYS A 438 30.22 -4.28 -2.58
C LYS A 438 30.82 -2.92 -2.23
N ALA A 439 31.83 -2.87 -1.36
CA ALA A 439 32.52 -1.64 -1.01
C ALA A 439 33.17 -0.98 -2.23
N ALA A 440 33.80 -1.76 -3.11
CA ALA A 440 34.35 -1.25 -4.37
C ALA A 440 33.26 -0.65 -5.29
N CYS A 441 32.08 -1.27 -5.37
CA CYS A 441 30.94 -0.70 -6.10
C CYS A 441 30.50 0.64 -5.50
N LYS A 442 30.39 0.71 -4.16
CA LYS A 442 29.98 1.92 -3.44
C LYS A 442 30.96 3.07 -3.58
N LEU A 443 32.27 2.78 -3.58
CA LEU A 443 33.31 3.78 -3.91
C LEU A 443 33.12 4.33 -5.33
N LYS A 444 32.85 3.47 -6.33
CA LYS A 444 32.60 3.91 -7.71
C LYS A 444 31.31 4.73 -7.84
N LEU A 445 30.30 4.42 -7.05
CA LEU A 445 29.04 5.17 -6.95
C LEU A 445 29.14 6.43 -6.06
N LYS A 446 30.31 6.74 -5.50
CA LYS A 446 30.55 7.84 -4.55
C LYS A 446 29.71 7.79 -3.27
N ASP A 447 29.21 6.62 -2.92
CA ASP A 447 28.48 6.35 -1.68
C ASP A 447 29.48 5.93 -0.60
N TYR A 448 30.25 6.91 -0.13
CA TYR A 448 31.40 6.68 0.76
C TYR A 448 30.97 6.12 2.13
N LYS A 449 29.81 6.57 2.65
CA LYS A 449 29.27 6.09 3.93
C LYS A 449 28.98 4.58 3.90
N GLN A 450 28.38 4.08 2.83
CA GLN A 450 28.15 2.63 2.71
C GLN A 450 29.45 1.86 2.45
N ALA A 451 30.39 2.43 1.67
CA ALA A 451 31.69 1.82 1.46
C ALA A 451 32.48 1.64 2.77
N GLU A 452 32.47 2.65 3.64
CA GLU A 452 33.07 2.61 4.97
C GLU A 452 32.47 1.48 5.82
N LYS A 453 31.13 1.44 5.94
CA LYS A 453 30.43 0.42 6.71
C LYS A 453 30.79 -1.00 6.26
N LEU A 454 30.78 -1.25 4.95
CA LEU A 454 31.11 -2.55 4.38
C LEU A 454 32.56 -2.96 4.64
N CYS A 455 33.51 -2.01 4.59
CA CYS A 455 34.90 -2.29 4.91
C CYS A 455 35.09 -2.56 6.41
N THR A 456 34.40 -1.82 7.28
CA THR A 456 34.43 -2.05 8.73
C THR A 456 33.91 -3.45 9.08
N MET A 457 32.79 -3.89 8.49
CA MET A 457 32.29 -5.26 8.65
C MET A 457 33.33 -6.33 8.24
N VAL A 458 34.11 -6.08 7.18
CA VAL A 458 35.20 -6.99 6.78
C VAL A 458 36.32 -6.98 7.82
N LEU A 459 36.67 -5.82 8.38
CA LEU A 459 37.75 -5.67 9.37
C LEU A 459 37.38 -6.22 10.75
N GLU A 460 36.09 -6.30 11.08
CA GLU A 460 35.60 -7.03 12.26
C GLU A 460 35.87 -8.54 12.14
N LEU A 461 35.81 -9.08 10.92
CA LEU A 461 36.08 -10.50 10.62
C LEU A 461 37.56 -10.80 10.38
N GLU A 462 38.26 -9.86 9.75
CA GLU A 462 39.67 -9.94 9.32
C GLU A 462 40.36 -8.58 9.54
N SER A 463 40.82 -8.34 10.77
CA SER A 463 41.39 -7.05 11.19
C SER A 463 42.64 -6.61 10.42
N ASN A 464 43.29 -7.54 9.72
CA ASN A 464 44.49 -7.33 8.92
C ASN A 464 44.21 -7.36 7.40
N ASN A 465 42.96 -7.22 6.97
CA ASN A 465 42.63 -7.21 5.54
C ASN A 465 43.06 -5.90 4.87
N VAL A 466 44.19 -5.95 4.16
CA VAL A 466 44.80 -4.79 3.46
C VAL A 466 43.83 -4.13 2.47
N LYS A 467 43.01 -4.91 1.75
CA LYS A 467 42.03 -4.38 0.79
C LYS A 467 40.91 -3.60 1.48
N ALA A 468 40.45 -4.06 2.64
CA ALA A 468 39.43 -3.36 3.41
C ALA A 468 39.98 -2.06 4.01
N LEU A 469 41.18 -2.07 4.61
CA LEU A 469 41.85 -0.87 5.11
C LEU A 469 42.03 0.16 3.99
N TYR A 470 42.58 -0.27 2.84
CA TYR A 470 42.79 0.59 1.69
C TYR A 470 41.49 1.21 1.17
N ARG A 471 40.44 0.41 0.98
CA ARG A 471 39.13 0.89 0.49
C ARG A 471 38.40 1.79 1.50
N ARG A 472 38.55 1.53 2.79
CA ARG A 472 37.98 2.39 3.84
C ARG A 472 38.68 3.74 3.89
N ALA A 473 40.00 3.77 3.75
CA ALA A 473 40.75 5.02 3.57
C ALA A 473 40.28 5.79 2.32
N GLN A 474 40.04 5.11 1.20
CA GLN A 474 39.46 5.73 -0.01
C GLN A 474 38.06 6.32 0.21
N ALA A 475 37.28 5.79 1.15
CA ALA A 475 35.99 6.34 1.55
C ALA A 475 36.14 7.57 2.47
N TYR A 476 37.12 7.58 3.36
CA TYR A 476 37.37 8.69 4.30
C TYR A 476 37.91 9.95 3.62
N ILE A 477 38.75 9.80 2.59
CA ILE A 477 39.41 10.94 1.94
C ILE A 477 38.41 11.96 1.36
N PRO A 478 37.38 11.57 0.58
CA PRO A 478 36.41 12.51 0.03
C PRO A 478 35.52 13.19 1.08
N VAL A 479 35.31 12.55 2.24
CA VAL A 479 34.54 13.13 3.35
C VAL A 479 35.41 13.94 4.32
N ALA A 480 36.70 14.14 4.01
CA ALA A 480 37.68 14.89 4.82
C ALA A 480 38.01 14.29 6.20
N HIS A 481 37.77 12.98 6.40
CA HIS A 481 38.22 12.26 7.59
C HIS A 481 39.69 11.82 7.43
N LEU A 482 40.59 12.78 7.24
CA LEU A 482 41.97 12.53 6.82
C LEU A 482 42.80 11.74 7.85
N ASP A 483 42.57 11.98 9.14
CA ASP A 483 43.28 11.27 10.22
C ASP A 483 42.94 9.78 10.25
N LEU A 484 41.67 9.43 10.03
CA LEU A 484 41.22 8.04 9.95
C LEU A 484 41.76 7.36 8.69
N ALA A 485 41.80 8.09 7.56
CA ALA A 485 42.43 7.59 6.34
C ALA A 485 43.93 7.31 6.55
N GLU A 486 44.63 8.18 7.28
CA GLU A 486 46.06 8.00 7.57
C GLU A 486 46.29 6.74 8.41
N LEU A 487 45.46 6.53 9.43
CA LEU A 487 45.53 5.37 10.31
C LEU A 487 45.37 4.06 9.51
N ASP A 488 44.36 3.99 8.64
CA ASP A 488 44.09 2.80 7.83
C ASP A 488 45.21 2.52 6.82
N LEU A 489 45.74 3.55 6.15
CA LEU A 489 46.83 3.38 5.17
C LEU A 489 48.16 2.99 5.84
N LYS A 490 48.48 3.54 7.02
CA LYS A 490 49.66 3.11 7.79
C LYS A 490 49.54 1.65 8.18
N LYS A 491 48.40 1.27 8.77
CA LYS A 491 48.16 -0.13 9.14
C LYS A 491 48.24 -1.06 7.93
N ALA A 492 47.74 -0.64 6.77
CA ALA A 492 47.86 -1.39 5.53
C ALA A 492 49.33 -1.58 5.09
N LEU A 493 50.17 -0.54 5.20
CA LEU A 493 51.61 -0.60 4.90
C LEU A 493 52.43 -1.36 5.95
N GLU A 494 51.99 -1.41 7.20
CA GLU A 494 52.60 -2.26 8.23
C GLU A 494 52.42 -3.75 7.91
N ILE A 495 51.26 -4.10 7.32
CA ILE A 495 50.93 -5.48 6.95
C ILE A 495 51.54 -5.87 5.59
N ASP A 496 51.47 -4.98 4.60
CA ASP A 496 52.02 -5.19 3.25
C ASP A 496 52.87 -3.97 2.84
N PRO A 497 54.15 -3.94 3.25
CA PRO A 497 55.03 -2.81 3.01
C PRO A 497 55.33 -2.56 1.53
N ASP A 498 55.09 -3.52 0.63
CA ASP A 498 55.40 -3.40 -0.79
C ASP A 498 54.20 -3.04 -1.66
N ASN A 499 53.04 -2.83 -1.03
CA ASN A 499 51.82 -2.47 -1.74
C ASN A 499 51.92 -1.10 -2.44
N ARG A 500 52.10 -1.14 -3.76
CA ARG A 500 52.25 0.07 -4.59
C ARG A 500 51.05 1.01 -4.50
N ASP A 501 49.84 0.47 -4.52
CA ASP A 501 48.61 1.28 -4.55
C ASP A 501 48.41 2.02 -3.22
N VAL A 502 48.66 1.34 -2.10
CA VAL A 502 48.60 1.94 -0.75
C VAL A 502 49.68 3.01 -0.60
N LYS A 503 50.92 2.77 -1.07
CA LYS A 503 52.00 3.77 -1.05
C LYS A 503 51.63 5.05 -1.81
N LEU A 504 51.06 4.90 -3.01
CA LEU A 504 50.65 6.04 -3.84
C LEU A 504 49.52 6.83 -3.18
N GLU A 505 48.51 6.14 -2.65
CA GLU A 505 47.40 6.79 -1.95
C GLU A 505 47.87 7.48 -0.67
N TYR A 506 48.77 6.86 0.10
CA TYR A 506 49.34 7.45 1.31
C TYR A 506 50.14 8.72 1.01
N LYS A 507 50.93 8.73 -0.07
CA LYS A 507 51.62 9.94 -0.55
C LYS A 507 50.62 11.05 -0.91
N SER A 508 49.58 10.71 -1.69
CA SER A 508 48.51 11.63 -2.07
C SER A 508 47.76 12.20 -0.85
N LEU A 509 47.48 11.36 0.15
CA LEU A 509 46.88 11.77 1.42
C LEU A 509 47.76 12.79 2.16
N LYS A 510 49.07 12.55 2.25
CA LYS A 510 50.00 13.47 2.91
C LYS A 510 50.04 14.86 2.27
N GLU A 511 49.99 14.91 0.94
CA GLU A 511 49.87 16.18 0.21
C GLU A 511 48.54 16.89 0.55
N LYS A 512 47.42 16.16 0.53
CA LYS A 512 46.10 16.70 0.92
C LYS A 512 46.05 17.21 2.36
N MET A 513 46.64 16.50 3.32
CA MET A 513 46.70 16.93 4.72
C MET A 513 47.52 18.21 4.88
N LYS A 514 48.64 18.33 4.17
CA LYS A 514 49.45 19.56 4.18
C LYS A 514 48.66 20.75 3.63
N ASP A 515 47.93 20.55 2.53
CA ASP A 515 47.08 21.59 1.94
C ASP A 515 45.90 21.95 2.83
N TYR A 516 45.28 20.96 3.47
CA TYR A 516 44.21 21.16 4.44
C TYR A 516 44.69 22.00 5.61
N ASN A 517 45.78 21.61 6.26
CA ASN A 517 46.36 22.34 7.40
C ASN A 517 46.77 23.77 7.03
N LYS A 518 47.30 23.98 5.82
CA LYS A 518 47.64 25.31 5.31
C LYS A 518 46.40 26.20 5.14
N LYS A 519 45.29 25.63 4.63
CA LYS A 519 44.02 26.35 4.50
C LYS A 519 43.41 26.65 5.87
N ASP A 520 43.45 25.70 6.79
CA ASP A 520 42.90 25.83 8.13
C ASP A 520 43.66 26.90 8.94
N ALA A 521 44.99 26.85 8.92
CA ALA A 521 45.83 27.89 9.53
C ALA A 521 45.54 29.29 8.97
N LYS A 522 45.31 29.41 7.65
CA LYS A 522 44.93 30.69 7.02
C LYS A 522 43.52 31.13 7.44
N PHE A 523 42.58 30.20 7.53
CA PHE A 523 41.21 30.47 7.95
C PHE A 523 41.16 30.97 9.39
N TYR A 524 41.76 30.24 10.33
CA TYR A 524 41.84 30.65 11.74
C TYR A 524 42.63 31.94 11.89
N GLY A 525 43.76 32.11 11.18
CA GLY A 525 44.52 33.36 11.20
C GLY A 525 43.67 34.59 10.79
N ASN A 526 42.88 34.45 9.72
CA ASN A 526 41.95 35.49 9.30
C ASN A 526 40.81 35.73 10.32
N MET A 527 40.29 34.67 10.94
CA MET A 527 39.25 34.77 11.96
C MET A 527 39.74 35.47 13.22
N PHE A 528 40.95 35.14 13.71
CA PHE A 528 41.59 35.81 14.84
C PHE A 528 41.88 37.29 14.55
N ALA A 529 42.36 37.61 13.35
CA ALA A 529 42.57 39.01 12.94
C ALA A 529 41.26 39.81 12.96
N LYS A 530 40.16 39.20 12.51
CA LYS A 530 38.84 39.84 12.50
C LYS A 530 38.22 39.99 13.90
N LEU A 531 38.41 39.01 14.79
CA LEU A 531 37.98 39.08 16.19
C LEU A 531 38.76 40.15 16.96
N SER A 532 40.08 40.22 16.77
CA SER A 532 40.91 41.28 17.36
C SER A 532 40.51 42.68 16.86
N ALA A 533 40.13 42.80 15.58
CA ALA A 533 39.59 44.04 15.01
C ALA A 533 38.20 44.43 15.54
N LEU A 534 37.43 43.48 16.10
CA LEU A 534 36.13 43.72 16.73
C LEU A 534 36.29 44.11 18.21
N ASP A 535 37.19 43.46 18.95
CA ASP A 535 37.52 43.82 20.34
C ASP A 535 38.15 45.22 20.46
N SER A 536 38.97 45.59 19.48
CA SER A 536 39.55 46.94 19.38
C SER A 536 38.52 48.03 19.02
N LYS A 537 37.33 47.66 18.53
CA LYS A 537 36.21 48.59 18.31
C LYS A 537 35.28 48.72 19.53
N HIS A 538 35.21 47.71 20.41
CA HIS A 538 34.41 47.78 21.64
C HIS A 538 35.12 48.49 22.81
N THR A 539 36.44 48.66 22.75
CA THR A 539 37.23 49.39 23.75
C THR A 539 37.31 50.91 23.49
N THR A 540 36.66 51.43 22.43
CA THR A 540 36.66 52.85 22.05
C THR A 540 35.28 53.54 22.13
N THR A 541 34.48 53.22 23.15
CA THR A 541 33.36 54.11 23.57
C THR A 541 33.70 54.74 24.92
N PRO A 542 34.00 56.05 24.98
CA PRO A 542 34.14 56.76 26.24
C PRO A 542 32.78 56.85 26.95
N ARG A 543 32.74 56.59 28.27
CA ARG A 543 31.67 57.11 29.14
C ARG A 543 31.78 58.64 29.12
N GLU A 544 30.81 59.31 28.49
CA GLU A 544 30.63 60.75 28.66
C GLU A 544 30.25 61.04 30.12
N ALA A 545 31.03 61.91 30.75
CA ALA A 545 30.70 62.52 32.02
C ALA A 545 29.84 63.77 31.77
N GLU A 546 28.64 63.81 32.34
CA GLU A 546 27.81 65.02 32.36
C GLU A 546 28.41 66.08 33.30
N PRO A 547 28.45 67.37 32.92
CA PRO A 547 29.04 68.42 33.72
C PRO A 547 28.06 68.98 34.77
N THR A 548 28.54 69.11 36.00
CA THR A 548 27.90 69.79 37.12
C THR A 548 27.84 71.30 36.86
N ILE A 549 26.62 71.86 36.73
CA ILE A 549 26.39 73.32 36.78
C ILE A 549 25.96 73.67 38.21
N ILE A 550 26.84 74.42 38.90
CA ILE A 550 26.49 75.16 40.11
C ILE A 550 25.94 76.51 39.66
N ASN A 551 24.71 76.85 40.04
CA ASN A 551 24.25 78.23 40.06
C ASN A 551 23.72 78.57 41.47
N SER A 552 24.05 79.76 41.93
CA SER A 552 23.86 80.24 43.30
C SER A 552 22.82 81.37 43.36
N LYS A 553 22.16 81.45 44.53
CA LYS A 553 21.23 82.50 45.06
C LYS A 553 19.77 82.37 44.61
N ALA A 554 18.76 82.43 45.48
CA ALA A 554 18.61 83.04 46.81
C ALA A 554 17.62 82.25 47.67
#